data_AF-A0A1I2P2M3-F1
#
_entry.id   AF-A0A1I2P2M3-F1
#
_cell.length_a   1.000
_cell.length_b   1.000
_cell.length_c   1.000
_cell.angle_alpha   90.00
_cell.angle_beta   90.00
_cell.angle_gamma   90.00
#
_symmetry.space_group_name_H-M   'P 1'
#
loop_
_entity.id
_entity.type
_entity.pdbx_description
1 polymer ?
#
loop_
_entity_poly.entity_id
_entity_poly.type
_entity_poly.pdbx_seq_one_letter_code
_entity_poly.pdbx_strand_id
1 'polypeptide(L)'
;MISTTEEMTNFTFKIDKKTREGYSALCEALGLSMSAATLALIRQAVRSQSMTFSLKDSNGFTLDEAAELKRRIEDIEKGKVYQHNIIED
;
A
#
# COMPACT_ATOMS: atom_id res chain seq x y z
N MET A 1 16.83 -31.97 15.17
CA MET A 1 16.31 -30.64 14.78
C MET A 1 17.43 -29.91 14.08
N ILE A 2 17.34 -29.75 12.76
CA ILE A 2 18.37 -29.03 11.98
C ILE A 2 18.02 -27.55 12.13
N SER A 3 18.71 -26.87 13.02
CA SER A 3 18.70 -25.40 13.06
C SER A 3 19.52 -24.94 11.87
N THR A 4 18.88 -24.79 10.72
CA THR A 4 19.48 -24.12 9.57
C THR A 4 19.61 -22.65 9.97
N THR A 5 20.75 -22.28 10.52
CA THR A 5 21.11 -20.88 10.72
C THR A 5 21.21 -20.29 9.31
N GLU A 6 20.18 -19.56 8.87
CA GLU A 6 20.18 -18.91 7.55
C GLU A 6 21.42 -18.03 7.45
N GLU A 7 22.27 -18.28 6.43
CA GLU A 7 23.44 -17.45 6.18
C GLU A 7 22.99 -16.02 5.86
N MET A 8 23.26 -15.10 6.78
CA MET A 8 22.89 -13.70 6.62
C MET A 8 23.87 -13.00 5.68
N THR A 9 23.34 -12.40 4.61
CA THR A 9 24.12 -11.62 3.65
C THR A 9 23.79 -10.13 3.75
N ASN A 10 24.80 -9.28 3.55
CA ASN A 10 24.62 -7.84 3.51
C ASN A 10 23.93 -7.39 2.22
N PHE A 11 22.99 -6.47 2.34
CA PHE A 11 22.29 -5.85 1.22
C PHE A 11 22.46 -4.33 1.28
N THR A 12 23.13 -3.77 0.26
CA THR A 12 23.43 -2.32 0.19
C THR A 12 22.93 -1.77 -1.13
N PHE A 13 22.18 -0.67 -1.09
CA PHE A 13 21.70 0.04 -2.27
C PHE A 13 21.86 1.55 -2.07
N LYS A 14 21.92 2.29 -3.19
CA LYS A 14 21.94 3.76 -3.19
C LYS A 14 20.53 4.29 -3.32
N ILE A 15 20.23 5.35 -2.57
CA ILE A 15 18.94 6.03 -2.55
C ILE A 15 19.21 7.54 -2.46
N ASP A 16 18.37 8.34 -3.09
CA ASP A 16 18.47 9.80 -2.96
C ASP A 16 18.11 10.23 -1.52
N LYS A 17 18.60 11.40 -1.11
CA LYS A 17 18.40 11.91 0.24
C LYS A 17 16.91 12.11 0.57
N LYS A 18 16.12 12.66 -0.35
CA LYS A 18 14.70 12.93 -0.12
C LYS A 18 13.90 11.65 0.09
N THR A 19 14.13 10.63 -0.76
CA THR A 19 13.45 9.34 -0.61
C THR A 19 13.87 8.64 0.68
N ARG A 20 15.14 8.73 1.09
CA ARG A 20 15.60 8.18 2.38
C ARG A 20 14.89 8.82 3.56
N GLU A 21 14.80 10.16 3.58
CA GLU A 21 14.13 10.90 4.65
C GLU A 21 12.64 10.56 4.72
N GLY A 22 11.96 10.52 3.56
CA GLY A 22 10.56 10.11 3.49
C GLY A 22 10.33 8.67 3.96
N TYR A 23 11.22 7.75 3.58
CA TYR A 23 11.15 6.36 4.04
C TYR A 23 11.40 6.22 5.55
N SER A 24 12.32 7.00 6.11
CA SER A 24 12.57 7.03 7.56
C SER A 24 11.31 7.46 8.33
N ALA A 25 10.69 8.56 7.91
CA ALA A 25 9.47 9.06 8.54
C ALA A 25 8.31 8.06 8.44
N LEU A 26 8.16 7.38 7.30
CA LEU A 26 7.17 6.32 7.14
C LEU A 26 7.42 5.15 8.11
N CYS A 27 8.66 4.70 8.24
CA CYS A 27 9.01 3.61 9.15
C CYS A 27 8.77 3.99 10.62
N GLU A 28 9.10 5.23 11.00
CA GLU A 28 8.82 5.76 12.34
C GLU A 28 7.33 5.81 12.64
N ALA A 29 6.50 6.29 11.70
CA ALA A 29 5.05 6.30 11.85
C ALA A 29 4.44 4.90 12.01
N LEU A 30 5.08 3.87 11.43
CA LEU A 30 4.69 2.47 11.55
C LEU A 30 5.30 1.77 12.77
N GLY A 31 6.18 2.43 13.54
CA GLY A 31 6.89 1.83 14.68
C GLY A 31 7.92 0.77 14.27
N LEU A 32 8.45 0.85 13.05
CA LEU A 32 9.40 -0.11 12.49
C LEU A 32 10.76 0.54 12.24
N SER A 33 11.83 -0.26 12.31
CA SER A 33 13.12 0.16 11.75
C SER A 33 13.11 0.05 10.23
N MET A 34 13.88 0.91 9.54
CA MET A 34 14.04 0.86 8.08
C MET A 34 14.45 -0.54 7.59
N SER A 35 15.37 -1.21 8.28
CA SER A 35 15.82 -2.55 7.94
C SER A 35 14.71 -3.59 8.08
N ALA A 36 13.90 -3.52 9.14
CA ALA A 36 12.76 -4.43 9.33
C ALA A 36 11.69 -4.23 8.26
N ALA A 37 11.35 -2.97 7.95
CA ALA A 37 10.40 -2.64 6.90
C ALA A 37 10.90 -3.09 5.51
N THR A 38 12.19 -2.89 5.20
CA THR A 38 12.79 -3.34 3.93
C THR A 38 12.80 -4.86 3.83
N LEU A 39 13.16 -5.56 4.91
CA LEU A 39 13.14 -7.01 4.94
C LEU A 39 11.72 -7.58 4.76
N ALA A 40 10.72 -6.97 5.41
CA ALA A 40 9.33 -7.35 5.24
C ALA A 40 8.88 -7.18 3.78
N LEU A 41 9.23 -6.05 3.15
CA LEU A 41 8.95 -5.80 1.74
C LEU A 41 9.59 -6.86 0.83
N ILE A 42 10.87 -7.16 1.02
CA ILE A 42 11.58 -8.16 0.21
C ILE A 42 10.97 -9.55 0.41
N ARG A 43 10.67 -9.93 1.66
CA ARG A 43 10.02 -11.22 1.97
C ARG A 43 8.64 -11.33 1.34
N GLN A 44 7.85 -10.26 1.38
CA GLN A 44 6.56 -10.19 0.71
C GLN A 44 6.72 -10.44 -0.79
N ALA A 45 7.62 -9.70 -1.45
CA ALA A 45 7.84 -9.78 -2.89
C ALA A 45 8.34 -11.18 -3.34
N VAL A 46 9.23 -11.80 -2.56
CA VAL A 46 9.69 -13.18 -2.81
C VAL A 46 8.55 -14.17 -2.63
N ARG A 47 7.75 -14.02 -1.57
CA ARG A 47 6.61 -14.91 -1.29
C ARG A 47 5.52 -14.83 -2.35
N SER A 48 5.20 -13.64 -2.84
CA SER A 48 4.18 -13.42 -3.86
C SER A 48 4.71 -13.57 -5.29
N GLN A 49 6.03 -13.78 -5.47
CA GLN A 49 6.73 -13.74 -6.75
C GLN A 49 6.35 -12.52 -7.62
N SER A 50 5.98 -11.42 -6.96
CA SER A 50 5.41 -10.24 -7.60
C SER A 50 5.66 -9.01 -6.75
N MET A 51 5.87 -7.88 -7.41
CA MET A 51 6.11 -6.60 -6.75
C MET A 51 4.91 -5.69 -7.02
N THR A 52 3.95 -5.66 -6.10
CA THR A 52 2.73 -4.86 -6.26
C THR A 52 2.95 -3.46 -5.70
N PHE A 53 3.12 -2.48 -6.59
CA PHE A 53 3.05 -1.06 -6.22
C PHE A 53 1.70 -0.53 -6.68
N SER A 54 0.83 -0.18 -5.73
CA SER A 54 -0.40 0.54 -6.04
C SER A 54 -0.09 2.03 -6.07
N LEU A 55 -0.22 2.67 -7.23
CA LEU A 55 -0.28 4.12 -7.31
C LEU A 55 -1.60 4.54 -6.66
N LYS A 56 -1.52 5.04 -5.44
CA LYS A 56 -2.66 5.58 -4.69
C LYS A 56 -2.63 7.10 -4.77
N ASP A 57 -3.79 7.71 -4.99
CA ASP A 57 -3.95 9.15 -4.92
C ASP A 57 -3.82 9.67 -3.48
N SER A 58 -3.94 10.99 -3.28
CA SER A 58 -3.90 11.64 -1.97
C SER A 58 -4.94 11.13 -0.98
N ASN A 59 -5.99 10.47 -1.48
CA ASN A 59 -7.11 9.93 -0.71
C ASN A 59 -6.99 8.42 -0.51
N GLY A 60 -5.91 7.80 -1.00
CA GLY A 60 -5.65 6.37 -0.85
C GLY A 60 -6.31 5.48 -1.91
N PHE A 61 -6.99 6.05 -2.91
CA PHE A 61 -7.65 5.31 -3.99
C PHE A 61 -6.69 5.01 -5.12
N THR A 62 -6.83 3.82 -5.71
CA THR A 62 -6.26 3.53 -7.02
C THR A 62 -6.94 4.34 -8.11
N LEU A 63 -6.30 4.48 -9.27
CA LEU A 63 -6.87 5.22 -10.41
C LEU A 63 -8.25 4.66 -10.83
N ASP A 64 -8.42 3.34 -10.78
CA ASP A 64 -9.69 2.66 -11.08
C ASP A 64 -10.76 2.96 -10.03
N GLU A 65 -10.42 2.91 -8.74
CA GLU A 65 -11.35 3.25 -7.66
C GLU A 65 -11.80 4.72 -7.72
N ALA A 66 -10.86 5.64 -8.00
CA ALA A 66 -11.17 7.06 -8.17
C ALA A 66 -12.05 7.31 -9.41
N ALA A 67 -11.82 6.56 -10.49
CA ALA A 67 -12.66 6.63 -11.69
C ALA A 67 -14.08 6.09 -11.43
N GLU A 68 -14.20 4.99 -10.68
CA GLU A 68 -15.51 4.44 -10.29
C GLU A 68 -16.27 5.41 -9.38
N LEU A 69 -15.60 6.01 -8.39
CA LEU A 69 -16.18 7.03 -7.51
C LEU A 69 -16.70 8.22 -8.32
N LYS A 70 -15.92 8.74 -9.27
CA LYS A 70 -16.36 9.82 -10.16
C LYS A 70 -17.58 9.42 -10.98
N ARG A 71 -17.57 8.22 -11.58
CA ARG A 71 -18.69 7.71 -12.35
C ARG A 71 -19.97 7.63 -11.52
N ARG A 72 -19.88 7.14 -10.27
CA ARG A 72 -21.02 7.07 -9.35
C ARG A 72 -21.54 8.46 -8.97
N ILE A 73 -20.65 9.42 -8.72
CA ILE A 73 -21.05 10.82 -8.46
C ILE A 73 -21.81 11.38 -9.66
N GLU A 74 -21.32 11.17 -10.88
CA GLU A 74 -22.02 11.62 -12.09
C GLU A 74 -23.38 10.93 -12.29
N ASP A 75 -23.50 9.64 -11.99
CA ASP A 75 -24.79 8.92 -12.07
C ASP A 75 -25.79 9.45 -11.01
N ILE A 76 -25.29 9.86 -9.84
CA ILE A 76 -26.09 10.54 -8.80
C ILE A 76 -26.57 11.92 -9.27
N GLU A 77 -25.66 12.74 -9.79
CA GLU A 77 -26.01 14.08 -10.32
C GLU A 77 -26.99 14.00 -11.49
N LYS A 78 -26.90 12.96 -12.33
CA LYS A 78 -27.85 12.69 -13.43
C LYS A 78 -29.16 12.06 -12.97
N GLY A 79 -29.36 11.85 -11.67
CA GLY A 79 -30.60 11.33 -11.10
C GLY A 79 -30.84 9.84 -11.33
N LYS A 80 -29.81 9.07 -11.70
CA LYS A 80 -29.90 7.62 -11.94
C LYS A 80 -29.62 6.82 -10.66
N VAL A 81 -30.33 7.10 -9.59
CA VAL A 81 -30.12 6.42 -8.29
C VAL A 81 -31.40 5.84 -7.76
N TYR A 82 -31.33 4.58 -7.33
CA TYR A 82 -32.40 3.94 -6.58
C TYR A 82 -32.19 4.19 -5.08
N GLN A 83 -32.94 5.14 -4.53
CA GLN A 83 -33.01 5.35 -3.09
C GLN A 83 -33.77 4.17 -2.45
N HIS A 84 -33.05 3.33 -1.72
CA HIS A 84 -33.69 2.33 -0.86
C HIS A 84 -33.97 2.99 0.50
N ASN A 85 -35.24 3.00 0.92
CA ASN A 85 -35.58 3.41 2.26
C ASN A 85 -35.13 2.33 3.24
N ILE A 86 -34.51 2.76 4.33
CA ILE A 86 -34.30 1.93 5.51
C ILE A 86 -35.68 1.51 6.03
N ILE A 87 -35.90 0.19 6.12
CA ILE A 87 -37.08 -0.38 6.76
C ILE A 87 -36.75 -0.38 8.25
N GLU A 88 -37.33 0.53 9.01
CA GLU A 88 -37.33 0.46 10.47
C GLU A 88 -38.36 -0.60 10.90
N ASP A 89 -37.91 -1.56 11.71
CA ASP A 89 -38.75 -2.54 12.45
C ASP A 89 -39.18 -1.93 13.78
#